data_AF-A0A841UDJ8-F1
#
_entry.id   AF-A0A841UDJ8-F1
#
_cell.length_a   1.000
_cell.length_b   1.000
_cell.length_c   1.000
_cell.angle_alpha   90.00
_cell.angle_beta   90.00
_cell.angle_gamma   90.00
#
_symmetry.space_group_name_H-M   'P 1'
#
loop_
_entity.id
_entity.type
_entity.pdbx_description
1 polymer ?
#
loop_
_entity_poly.entity_id
_entity_poly.type
_entity_poly.pdbx_seq_one_letter_code
_entity_poly.pdbx_strand_id
1 'polypeptide(L)'
;MDERSCGIPEERWIDLLTGRLQPSESALLLRHRDVCPTCAARFESWRALLGAAAEEPAEWPSEAGRERLRRRVRRRGFARSARRAA
;
A
#
# COMPACT_ATOMS: atom_id res chain seq x y z
N MET A 1 -10.66 -13.94 -24.29
CA MET A 1 -9.26 -13.51 -24.10
C MET A 1 -9.33 -12.13 -23.48
N ASP A 2 -8.95 -12.03 -22.20
CA ASP A 2 -9.14 -10.83 -21.38
C ASP A 2 -8.32 -9.63 -21.88
N GLU A 3 -8.94 -8.45 -21.84
CA GLU A 3 -8.41 -7.10 -22.13
C GLU A 3 -7.29 -6.63 -21.16
N ARG A 4 -6.41 -7.52 -20.70
CA ARG A 4 -5.48 -7.31 -19.57
C ARG A 4 -3.99 -7.15 -19.92
N SER A 5 -3.57 -6.98 -21.18
CA SER A 5 -2.15 -7.18 -21.52
C SER A 5 -1.34 -5.92 -21.89
N CYS A 6 -1.40 -4.80 -21.15
CA CYS A 6 -0.29 -3.82 -21.24
C CYS A 6 1.04 -4.45 -20.74
N GLY A 7 1.00 -5.60 -20.05
CA GLY A 7 2.17 -6.38 -19.66
C GLY A 7 3.02 -5.73 -18.57
N ILE A 8 2.64 -4.54 -18.11
CA ILE A 8 3.29 -3.79 -17.04
C ILE A 8 2.80 -4.33 -15.69
N PRO A 9 3.69 -4.92 -14.87
CA PRO A 9 3.35 -5.32 -13.51
C PRO A 9 2.93 -4.11 -12.68
N GLU A 10 1.97 -4.28 -11.78
CA GLU A 10 1.47 -3.18 -10.96
C GLU A 10 2.55 -2.63 -10.00
N GLU A 11 3.46 -3.50 -9.58
CA GLU A 11 4.62 -3.17 -8.74
C GLU A 11 5.48 -2.08 -9.37
N ARG A 12 5.59 -2.03 -10.71
CA ARG A 12 6.35 -0.98 -11.42
C ARG A 12 5.77 0.40 -11.18
N TRP A 13 4.44 0.54 -11.07
CA TRP A 13 3.81 1.82 -10.75
C TRP A 13 4.10 2.25 -9.31
N ILE A 14 4.13 1.29 -8.38
CA ILE A 14 4.50 1.54 -6.99
C ILE A 14 5.96 1.97 -6.90
N ASP A 15 6.88 1.27 -7.58
CA ASP A 15 8.30 1.62 -7.61
C ASP A 15 8.53 3.00 -8.24
N LEU A 16 7.79 3.35 -9.29
CA LEU A 16 7.80 4.68 -9.89
C LEU A 16 7.39 5.76 -8.86
N LEU A 17 6.23 5.57 -8.22
CA LEU A 17 5.67 6.53 -7.26
C LEU A 17 6.48 6.64 -5.97
N THR A 18 7.20 5.59 -5.59
CA THR A 18 8.08 5.57 -4.41
C THR A 18 9.53 5.95 -4.72
N GLY A 19 9.84 6.33 -5.97
CA GLY A 19 11.17 6.79 -6.37
C GLY A 19 12.25 5.69 -6.42
N ARG A 20 11.85 4.42 -6.55
CA ARG A 20 12.76 3.26 -6.58
C ARG A 20 13.26 2.89 -7.97
N LEU A 21 12.67 3.47 -9.03
CA LEU A 21 13.06 3.23 -10.41
C LEU A 21 14.16 4.17 -10.89
N GLN A 22 14.99 3.67 -11.81
CA GLN A 22 15.98 4.50 -12.51
C GLN A 22 15.29 5.53 -13.41
N PRO A 23 15.90 6.71 -13.66
CA PRO A 23 15.27 7.78 -14.46
C PRO A 23 14.83 7.34 -15.86
N SER A 24 15.61 6.46 -16.51
CA SER A 24 15.30 5.92 -17.84
C SER A 24 14.06 5.02 -17.84
N GLU A 25 13.89 4.20 -16.81
CA GLU A 25 12.73 3.31 -16.64
C GLU A 25 11.47 4.11 -16.29
N SER A 26 11.62 5.10 -15.40
CA SER A 26 10.54 6.03 -15.06
C SER A 26 10.00 6.75 -16.29
N ALA A 27 10.89 7.25 -17.15
CA ALA A 27 10.50 7.92 -18.39
C ALA A 27 9.74 6.98 -19.35
N LEU A 28 10.13 5.71 -19.43
CA LEU A 28 9.43 4.71 -20.25
C LEU A 28 8.02 4.43 -19.74
N LEU A 29 7.86 4.24 -18.42
CA LEU A 29 6.56 4.01 -17.78
C LEU A 29 5.62 5.21 -17.93
N LEU A 30 6.14 6.43 -17.73
CA LEU A 30 5.36 7.65 -17.92
C LEU A 30 4.91 7.81 -19.38
N ARG A 31 5.79 7.57 -20.35
CA ARG A 31 5.39 7.57 -21.77
C ARG A 31 4.31 6.54 -22.06
N HIS A 32 4.40 5.33 -21.50
CA HIS A 32 3.37 4.31 -21.71
C HIS A 32 2.02 4.72 -21.09
N ARG A 33 2.05 5.28 -19.87
CA ARG A 33 0.87 5.82 -19.19
C ARG A 33 0.13 6.82 -20.07
N ASP A 34 0.85 7.70 -20.76
CA ASP A 34 0.25 8.75 -21.58
C ASP A 34 -0.48 8.20 -22.81
N VAL A 35 -0.20 6.96 -23.22
CA VAL A 35 -0.78 6.32 -24.42
C VAL A 35 -1.78 5.21 -24.07
N CYS A 36 -1.66 4.58 -22.90
CA CYS A 36 -2.51 3.47 -22.48
C CYS A 36 -3.50 3.88 -21.38
N PRO A 37 -4.81 4.02 -21.68
CA PRO A 37 -5.80 4.48 -20.70
C PRO A 37 -5.96 3.54 -19.51
N THR A 38 -5.82 2.22 -19.70
CA THR A 38 -5.88 1.23 -18.63
C THR A 38 -4.73 1.40 -17.65
N CYS A 39 -3.51 1.53 -18.17
CA CYS A 39 -2.31 1.72 -17.38
C CYS A 39 -2.32 3.14 -16.73
N ALA A 40 -2.94 4.16 -17.35
CA ALA A 40 -3.20 5.48 -16.75
C ALA A 40 -4.16 5.42 -15.55
N ALA A 41 -5.30 4.74 -15.68
CA ALA A 41 -6.26 4.57 -14.59
C ALA A 41 -5.63 3.86 -13.37
N ARG A 42 -4.79 2.84 -13.61
CA ARG A 42 -4.03 2.15 -12.56
C ARG A 42 -3.02 3.07 -11.88
N PHE A 43 -2.28 3.85 -12.65
CA PHE A 43 -1.33 4.82 -12.11
C PHE A 43 -2.02 5.82 -11.18
N GLU A 44 -3.16 6.40 -11.58
CA GLU A 44 -3.90 7.34 -10.74
C GLU A 44 -4.47 6.68 -9.48
N SER A 45 -4.91 5.42 -9.58
CA SER A 45 -5.37 4.63 -8.42
C SER A 45 -4.25 4.47 -7.39
N TRP A 46 -3.05 4.09 -7.81
CA TRP A 46 -1.89 3.95 -6.93
C TRP A 46 -1.41 5.30 -6.39
N ARG A 47 -1.42 6.34 -7.22
CA ARG A 47 -1.05 7.69 -6.81
C ARG A 47 -1.97 8.21 -5.71
N ALA A 48 -3.28 7.98 -5.83
CA ALA A 48 -4.24 8.39 -4.80
C ALA A 48 -4.00 7.65 -3.47
N LEU A 49 -3.78 6.33 -3.51
CA LEU A 49 -3.51 5.53 -2.31
C LEU A 49 -2.21 5.95 -1.61
N LEU A 50 -1.13 6.16 -2.37
CA LEU A 50 0.17 6.52 -1.81
C LEU A 50 0.24 8.01 -1.42
N GLY A 51 -0.48 8.89 -2.13
CA GLY A 51 -0.60 10.30 -1.81
C GLY A 51 -1.34 10.54 -0.50
N ALA A 52 -2.47 9.87 -0.29
CA ALA A 52 -3.22 9.94 0.98
C ALA A 52 -2.38 9.47 2.18
N ALA A 53 -1.57 8.42 1.99
CA ALA A 53 -0.66 7.94 3.04
C ALA A 53 0.52 8.88 3.33
N ALA A 54 0.88 9.78 2.40
CA ALA A 54 1.94 10.75 2.60
C ALA A 54 1.46 12.03 3.31
N GLU A 55 0.17 12.38 3.18
CA GLU A 55 -0.42 13.56 3.81
C GLU A 55 -0.80 13.33 5.28
N GLU A 56 -1.10 12.09 5.68
CA GLU A 56 -1.21 11.75 7.10
C GLU A 56 0.19 11.53 7.69
N PRO A 57 0.69 12.41 8.58
CA PRO A 57 1.82 12.02 9.40
C PRO A 57 1.40 10.77 10.15
N ALA A 58 2.06 9.64 9.87
CA ALA A 58 1.87 8.41 10.61
C ALA A 58 2.24 8.69 12.07
N GLU A 59 1.25 9.15 12.85
CA GLU A 59 1.45 9.50 14.25
C GLU A 59 1.64 8.19 14.99
N TRP A 60 2.92 7.81 15.08
CA TRP A 60 3.29 6.55 15.66
C TRP A 60 2.82 6.56 17.11
N PRO A 61 2.05 5.55 17.56
CA PRO A 61 1.45 5.61 18.87
C PRO A 61 2.53 5.81 19.93
N SER A 62 2.29 6.75 20.85
CA SER A 62 3.16 6.97 22.00
C SER A 62 3.41 5.66 22.75
N GLU A 63 4.49 5.58 23.51
CA GLU A 63 4.82 4.36 24.26
C GLU A 63 3.67 3.93 25.19
N ALA A 64 2.97 4.90 25.79
CA ALA A 64 1.74 4.67 26.54
C ALA A 64 0.60 4.09 25.67
N GLY A 65 0.46 4.55 24.43
CA GLY A 65 -0.47 3.98 23.44
C GLY A 65 -0.14 2.52 23.10
N ARG A 66 1.14 2.22 22.89
CA ARG A 66 1.64 0.86 22.63
C ARG A 66 1.41 -0.08 23.80
N GLU A 67 1.68 0.37 25.03
CA GLU A 67 1.43 -0.43 26.24
C GLU A 67 -0.07 -0.72 26.44
N ARG A 68 -0.94 0.27 26.22
CA ARG A 68 -2.40 0.06 26.23
C ARG A 68 -2.82 -0.99 25.21
N LEU A 69 -2.29 -0.93 23.99
CA LEU A 69 -2.59 -1.89 22.94
C LEU A 69 -2.13 -3.31 23.33
N ARG A 70 -0.90 -3.46 23.83
CA ARG A 70 -0.36 -4.75 24.33
C ARG A 70 -1.24 -5.37 25.41
N ARG A 71 -1.67 -4.58 26.40
CA ARG A 71 -2.60 -5.05 27.44
C ARG A 71 -3.92 -5.53 26.87
N ARG A 72 -4.48 -4.80 25.89
CA ARG A 72 -5.75 -5.12 25.25
C ARG A 72 -5.68 -6.43 24.44
N VAL A 73 -4.59 -6.62 23.69
CA VAL A 73 -4.31 -7.86 22.94
C VAL A 73 -4.15 -9.05 23.89
N ARG A 74 -3.35 -8.91 24.96
CA ARG A 74 -3.16 -9.96 25.98
C ARG A 74 -4.50 -10.39 26.60
N ARG A 75 -5.34 -9.42 27.02
CA ARG A 75 -6.67 -9.70 27.60
C ARG A 75 -7.60 -10.43 26.62
N ARG A 76 -7.63 -10.01 25.35
CA ARG A 76 -8.43 -10.68 24.31
C ARG A 76 -7.92 -12.09 23.99
N GLY A 77 -6.61 -12.28 23.94
CA GLY A 77 -5.99 -13.60 23.77
C GLY A 77 -6.38 -14.53 24.90
N PHE A 78 -6.25 -14.07 26.15
CA PHE A 78 -6.60 -14.85 27.34
C PHE A 78 -8.09 -15.22 27.39
N ALA A 79 -8.98 -14.27 27.08
CA ALA A 79 -10.42 -14.52 27.02
C ALA A 79 -10.82 -15.51 25.90
N ARG A 80 -10.10 -15.53 24.76
CA ARG A 80 -10.32 -16.52 23.69
C ARG A 80 -9.83 -17.90 24.08
N SER A 81 -8.70 -18.02 24.77
CA SER A 81 -8.18 -19.30 25.25
C SER A 81 -9.08 -19.92 26.32
N ALA A 82 -9.58 -19.12 27.27
CA ALA A 82 -10.49 -19.59 28.32
C ALA A 82 -11.82 -20.13 27.75
N ARG A 83 -12.35 -19.52 26.68
CA ARG A 83 -13.57 -20.00 25.99
C ARG A 83 -13.37 -21.27 25.15
N ARG A 84 -12.12 -21.64 24.84
CA ARG A 84 -11.81 -22.88 24.10
C ARG A 84 -11.54 -24.07 25.03
N ALA A 85 -11.30 -23.80 26.32
CA ALA A 85 -11.01 -24.81 27.33
C ALA A 85 -12.21 -25.14 28.23
N ALA A 86 -13.36 -24.49 28.00
CA ALA A 86 -14.66 -24.74 28.63
C ALA A 86 -15.61 -25.33 27.60
#